data_AF-A0A0R2U7Z3-F1
#
_entry.id   AF-A0A0R2U7Z3-F1
#
_cell.length_a   1.000
_cell.length_b   1.000
_cell.length_c   1.000
_cell.angle_alpha   90.00
_cell.angle_beta   90.00
_cell.angle_gamma   90.00
#
_symmetry.space_group_name_H-M   'P 1'
#
loop_
_entity.id
_entity.type
_entity.pdbx_description
1 polymer ?
#
loop_
_entity_poly.entity_id
_entity_poly.type
_entity_poly.pdbx_seq_one_letter_code
_entity_poly.pdbx_strand_id
1 'polypeptide(L)'
;MWKNVAFLLALLVASRFIGLPTNFSPLLALAVFMPRLTDDKRIQHLLPVSIIAFTNFFLEPVNPLILATMLLVFAITPTVSRFSKSLFLGSLSAVLTWFVVVNGAVWFAGGGSLPQTYIAAIPFDFRLAVSTGLYVALFHSSEKLCMSFSRSNIKLLDRLV
;
A
#
# COMPACT_ATOMS: atom_id res chain seq x y z
N MET A 1 14.69 1.70 19.13
CA MET A 1 13.60 1.12 18.32
C MET A 1 12.70 2.19 17.69
N TRP A 2 12.17 3.16 18.46
CA TRP A 2 11.44 4.33 17.93
C TRP A 2 12.17 5.11 16.83
N LYS A 3 13.47 5.36 16.98
CA LYS A 3 14.30 6.02 15.95
C LYS A 3 14.25 5.29 14.59
N ASN A 4 14.23 3.95 14.60
CA ASN A 4 14.22 3.14 13.38
C ASN A 4 12.84 3.16 12.71
N VAL A 5 11.76 3.18 13.50
CA VAL A 5 10.40 3.33 12.99
C VAL A 5 10.20 4.71 12.38
N ALA A 6 10.63 5.77 13.09
CA ALA A 6 10.58 7.12 12.55
C ALA A 6 11.37 7.24 11.24
N PHE A 7 12.56 6.62 11.17
CA PHE A 7 13.36 6.56 9.94
C PHE A 7 12.64 5.81 8.81
N LEU A 8 12.04 4.65 9.07
CA LEU A 8 11.24 3.91 8.08
C LEU A 8 10.05 4.72 7.58
N LEU A 9 9.32 5.39 8.49
CA LEU A 9 8.21 6.26 8.11
C LEU A 9 8.67 7.43 7.26
N ALA A 10 9.79 8.06 7.62
CA ALA A 10 10.38 9.12 6.82
C ALA A 10 10.76 8.62 5.42
N LEU A 11 11.36 7.43 5.31
CA LEU A 11 11.67 6.83 4.01
C LEU A 11 10.42 6.52 3.18
N LEU A 12 9.35 6.01 3.80
CA LEU A 12 8.08 5.73 3.11
C LEU A 12 7.44 7.01 2.58
N VAL A 13 7.44 8.08 3.39
CA VAL A 13 6.95 9.40 2.95
C VAL A 13 7.85 9.96 1.85
N ALA A 14 9.16 9.98 2.05
CA ALA A 14 10.13 10.47 1.08
C ALA A 14 10.04 9.71 -0.26
N SER A 15 9.78 8.40 -0.23
CA SER A 15 9.64 7.58 -1.43
C SER A 15 8.56 8.05 -2.40
N ARG A 16 7.58 8.85 -1.93
CA ARG A 16 6.55 9.44 -2.77
C ARG A 16 6.96 10.72 -3.50
N PHE A 17 8.06 11.34 -3.07
CA PHE A 17 8.57 12.60 -3.62
C PHE A 17 9.86 12.42 -4.44
N ILE A 18 10.46 11.23 -4.39
CA ILE A 18 11.52 10.85 -5.31
C ILE A 18 10.85 10.66 -6.68
N GLY A 19 11.36 11.31 -7.74
CA GLY A 19 10.74 11.50 -9.06
C GLY A 19 10.41 10.25 -9.90
N LEU A 20 10.10 9.14 -9.24
CA LEU A 20 9.40 7.99 -9.81
C LEU A 20 7.93 8.34 -10.07
N PRO A 21 7.26 7.64 -10.99
CA PRO A 21 5.82 7.74 -11.17
C PRO A 21 5.08 7.55 -9.83
N THR A 22 4.02 8.34 -9.59
CA THR A 22 3.28 8.37 -8.31
C THR A 22 2.68 7.03 -7.87
N ASN A 23 2.54 6.11 -8.82
CA ASN A 23 2.04 4.73 -8.69
C ASN A 23 3.14 3.66 -8.56
N PHE A 24 4.41 4.03 -8.66
CA PHE A 24 5.53 3.18 -8.31
C PHE A 24 5.95 3.48 -6.86
N SER A 25 5.31 2.82 -5.90
CA SER A 25 5.41 3.19 -4.48
C SER A 25 5.37 1.97 -3.56
N PRO A 26 6.06 1.99 -2.41
CA PRO A 26 6.00 0.92 -1.41
C PRO A 26 4.67 0.85 -0.64
N LEU A 27 3.75 1.78 -0.84
CA LEU A 27 2.64 1.95 0.10
C LEU A 27 1.57 0.85 0.00
N LEU A 28 1.20 0.39 -1.21
CA LEU A 28 0.25 -0.72 -1.30
C LEU A 28 0.86 -2.01 -0.75
N ALA A 29 2.15 -2.24 -0.98
CA ALA A 29 2.92 -3.30 -0.35
C ALA A 29 2.92 -3.19 1.18
N LEU A 30 3.07 -1.98 1.73
CA LEU A 30 2.99 -1.74 3.17
C LEU A 30 1.63 -2.16 3.70
N ALA A 31 0.53 -1.72 3.06
CA ALA A 31 -0.83 -2.08 3.47
C ALA A 31 -1.06 -3.61 3.44
N VAL A 32 -0.55 -4.30 2.41
CA VAL A 32 -0.59 -5.77 2.32
C VAL A 32 0.21 -6.40 3.46
N PHE A 33 1.35 -5.82 3.83
CA PHE A 33 2.27 -6.41 4.81
C PHE A 33 1.91 -6.09 6.27
N MET A 34 1.09 -5.07 6.53
CA MET A 34 0.71 -4.62 7.88
C MET A 34 0.25 -5.74 8.84
N PRO A 35 -0.58 -6.73 8.44
CA PRO A 35 -0.98 -7.83 9.33
C PRO A 35 0.18 -8.68 9.85
N ARG A 36 1.35 -8.66 9.18
CA ARG A 36 2.57 -9.34 9.66
C ARG A 36 3.37 -8.48 10.64
N LEU A 37 3.21 -7.16 10.60
CA LEU A 37 4.01 -6.22 11.40
C LEU A 37 3.46 -5.99 12.81
N THR A 38 2.14 -6.07 12.99
CA THR A 38 1.44 -5.83 14.27
C THR A 38 0.15 -6.64 14.33
N ASP A 39 -0.35 -6.93 15.53
CA ASP A 39 -1.73 -7.41 15.74
C ASP A 39 -2.76 -6.29 15.98
N ASP A 40 -2.33 -5.05 16.25
CA ASP A 40 -3.23 -3.90 16.41
C ASP A 40 -3.85 -3.48 15.07
N LYS A 41 -5.14 -3.84 14.88
CA LYS A 41 -5.92 -3.51 13.69
C LYS A 41 -5.94 -2.00 13.39
N ARG A 42 -5.94 -1.13 14.41
CA ARG A 42 -5.97 0.32 14.20
C ARG A 42 -4.71 0.77 13.48
N ILE A 43 -3.54 0.30 13.92
CA ILE A 43 -2.26 0.62 13.28
C ILE A 43 -2.23 0.03 11.87
N GLN A 44 -2.70 -1.21 11.68
CA GLN A 44 -2.75 -1.86 10.36
C GLN A 44 -3.49 -1.02 9.31
N HIS A 45 -4.64 -0.46 9.68
CA HIS A 45 -5.49 0.28 8.75
C HIS A 45 -5.11 1.76 8.65
N LEU A 46 -4.83 2.41 9.77
CA LEU A 46 -4.58 3.85 9.80
C LEU A 46 -3.23 4.20 9.20
N LEU A 47 -2.18 3.42 9.46
CA LEU A 47 -0.82 3.80 9.06
C LEU A 47 -0.67 3.99 7.54
N PRO A 48 -1.07 3.02 6.68
CA PRO A 48 -0.96 3.20 5.23
C PRO A 48 -1.86 4.33 4.72
N VAL A 49 -3.08 4.45 5.26
CA VAL A 49 -4.06 5.47 4.88
C VAL A 49 -3.55 6.88 5.22
N SER A 50 -3.01 7.08 6.43
CA SER A 50 -2.46 8.36 6.86
C SER A 50 -1.30 8.81 5.98
N ILE A 51 -0.41 7.89 5.58
CA ILE A 51 0.71 8.24 4.68
C ILE A 51 0.18 8.66 3.31
N ILE A 52 -0.79 7.93 2.73
CA ILE A 52 -1.38 8.29 1.44
C ILE A 52 -2.12 9.63 1.52
N ALA A 53 -2.95 9.83 2.55
CA ALA A 53 -3.68 11.07 2.76
C ALA A 53 -2.71 12.26 2.90
N PHE A 54 -1.73 12.13 3.79
CA PHE A 54 -0.72 13.16 4.04
C PHE A 54 0.05 13.52 2.76
N THR A 55 0.58 12.53 2.05
CA THR A 55 1.40 12.78 0.86
C THR A 55 0.60 13.38 -0.30
N ASN A 56 -0.68 13.03 -0.47
CA ASN A 56 -1.52 13.63 -1.50
C ASN A 56 -1.84 15.11 -1.25
N PHE A 57 -1.65 15.65 -0.05
CA PHE A 57 -1.74 17.11 0.17
C PHE A 57 -0.62 17.90 -0.51
N PHE A 58 0.52 17.27 -0.79
CA PHE A 58 1.70 17.91 -1.37
C PHE A 58 1.96 17.52 -2.83
N LEU A 59 1.30 16.47 -3.31
CA LEU A 59 1.37 16.05 -4.72
C LEU A 59 0.34 16.80 -5.56
N GLU A 60 0.39 16.60 -6.88
CA GLU A 60 -0.61 17.15 -7.79
C GLU A 60 -2.03 16.77 -7.35
N PRO A 61 -2.98 17.73 -7.34
CA PRO A 61 -4.33 17.48 -6.87
C PRO A 61 -5.02 16.36 -7.65
N VAL A 62 -5.52 15.38 -6.92
CA VAL A 62 -6.34 14.29 -7.45
C VAL A 62 -7.81 14.63 -7.24
N ASN A 63 -8.69 14.23 -8.17
CA ASN A 63 -10.14 14.38 -8.00
C ASN A 63 -10.58 13.79 -6.63
N PRO A 64 -11.40 14.49 -5.83
CA PRO A 64 -11.77 14.02 -4.48
C PRO A 64 -12.40 12.63 -4.44
N LEU A 65 -13.17 12.24 -5.47
CA LEU A 65 -13.76 10.90 -5.57
C LEU A 65 -12.66 9.84 -5.75
N ILE A 66 -11.70 10.10 -6.63
CA ILE A 66 -10.56 9.19 -6.87
C ILE A 66 -9.69 9.10 -5.61
N LEU A 67 -9.43 10.22 -4.93
CA LEU A 67 -8.70 10.20 -3.67
C LEU A 67 -9.44 9.39 -2.60
N ALA A 68 -10.76 9.58 -2.47
CA ALA A 68 -11.57 8.82 -1.52
C ALA A 68 -11.53 7.31 -1.80
N THR A 69 -11.59 6.88 -3.06
CA THR A 69 -11.48 5.46 -3.41
C THR A 69 -10.08 4.91 -3.22
N MET A 70 -9.03 5.69 -3.49
CA MET A 70 -7.65 5.32 -3.13
C MET A 70 -7.54 5.06 -1.62
N LEU A 71 -7.99 6.01 -0.79
CA LEU A 71 -7.95 5.86 0.67
C LEU A 71 -8.76 4.64 1.14
N LEU A 72 -9.91 4.37 0.53
CA LEU A 72 -10.72 3.18 0.81
C LEU A 72 -9.96 1.90 0.49
N VAL A 73 -9.34 1.79 -0.69
CA VAL A 73 -8.54 0.61 -1.09
C VAL A 73 -7.41 0.38 -0.08
N PHE A 74 -6.71 1.43 0.32
CA PHE A 74 -5.67 1.35 1.35
C PHE A 74 -6.21 0.92 2.71
N ALA A 75 -7.40 1.38 3.10
CA ALA A 75 -8.04 1.02 4.36
C ALA A 75 -8.44 -0.46 4.39
N ILE A 76 -8.97 -1.02 3.29
CA ILE A 76 -9.43 -2.42 3.25
C ILE A 76 -8.30 -3.43 2.99
N THR A 77 -7.20 -3.00 2.39
CA THR A 77 -6.09 -3.88 1.98
C THR A 77 -5.52 -4.76 3.10
N PRO A 78 -5.28 -4.28 4.34
CA PRO A 78 -4.82 -5.14 5.42
C PRO A 78 -5.81 -6.26 5.76
N THR A 79 -7.12 -6.01 5.64
CA THR A 79 -8.17 -7.03 5.83
C THR A 79 -8.14 -8.06 4.72
N VAL A 80 -8.07 -7.60 3.46
CA VAL A 80 -7.95 -8.46 2.28
C VAL A 80 -6.72 -9.38 2.40
N SER A 81 -5.56 -8.81 2.71
CA SER A 81 -4.31 -9.55 2.89
C SER A 81 -4.41 -10.61 3.99
N ARG A 82 -5.03 -10.26 5.13
CA ARG A 82 -5.26 -11.21 6.23
C ARG A 82 -6.13 -12.39 5.80
N PHE A 83 -7.22 -12.15 5.06
CA PHE A 83 -8.10 -13.21 4.58
C PHE A 83 -7.46 -14.09 3.50
N SER A 84 -6.57 -13.53 2.69
CA SER A 84 -5.87 -14.27 1.64
C SER A 84 -4.89 -15.33 2.16
N LYS A 85 -4.46 -15.26 3.43
CA LYS A 85 -3.49 -16.18 4.08
C LYS A 85 -2.12 -16.33 3.38
N SER A 86 -1.90 -15.64 2.27
CA SER A 86 -0.69 -15.64 1.46
C SER A 86 -0.37 -14.22 1.02
N LEU A 87 0.89 -13.80 1.16
CA LEU A 87 1.33 -12.48 0.71
C LEU A 87 1.14 -12.30 -0.79
N PHE A 88 1.33 -13.36 -1.57
CA PHE A 88 1.11 -13.32 -3.02
C PHE A 88 -0.37 -13.06 -3.33
N LEU A 89 -1.27 -13.86 -2.76
CA LEU A 89 -2.71 -13.69 -2.97
C LEU A 89 -3.22 -12.36 -2.41
N GLY A 90 -2.68 -11.90 -1.27
CA GLY A 90 -2.99 -10.60 -0.70
C GLY A 90 -2.57 -9.44 -1.61
N SER A 91 -1.37 -9.53 -2.18
CA SER A 91 -0.86 -8.54 -3.15
C SER A 91 -1.70 -8.52 -4.42
N LEU A 92 -1.98 -9.69 -4.99
CA LEU A 92 -2.79 -9.83 -6.19
C LEU A 92 -4.21 -9.29 -5.96
N SER A 93 -4.83 -9.67 -4.84
CA SER A 93 -6.16 -9.18 -4.47
C SER A 93 -6.19 -7.66 -4.27
N ALA A 94 -5.16 -7.09 -3.63
CA ALA A 94 -5.07 -5.65 -3.42
C ALA A 94 -4.93 -4.89 -4.75
N VAL A 95 -4.08 -5.37 -5.66
CA VAL A 95 -3.90 -4.79 -7.01
C VAL A 95 -5.17 -4.90 -7.85
N LEU A 96 -5.85 -6.05 -7.82
CA LEU A 96 -7.13 -6.22 -8.53
C LEU A 96 -8.22 -5.33 -7.93
N THR A 97 -8.25 -5.18 -6.61
CA THR A 97 -9.19 -4.27 -5.93
C THR A 97 -8.93 -2.83 -6.35
N TRP A 98 -7.67 -2.42 -6.44
CA TRP A 98 -7.30 -1.11 -7.00
C TRP A 98 -7.78 -0.97 -8.44
N PHE A 99 -7.45 -1.94 -9.30
CA PHE A 99 -7.77 -1.93 -10.72
C PHE A 99 -9.28 -1.74 -10.95
N VAL A 100 -10.13 -2.36 -10.13
CA VAL A 100 -11.59 -2.23 -10.24
C VAL A 100 -12.09 -0.94 -9.58
N VAL A 101 -11.72 -0.68 -8.33
CA VAL A 101 -12.37 0.36 -7.52
C VAL A 101 -11.86 1.76 -7.88
N VAL A 102 -10.54 1.93 -8.04
CA VAL A 102 -9.95 3.23 -8.35
C VAL A 102 -10.24 3.62 -9.79
N ASN A 103 -10.09 2.72 -10.76
CA ASN A 103 -10.42 3.06 -12.15
C ASN A 103 -11.93 3.18 -12.39
N GLY A 104 -12.77 2.49 -11.60
CA GLY A 104 -14.20 2.76 -11.57
C GLY A 104 -14.51 4.21 -11.17
N ALA A 105 -13.79 4.76 -10.18
CA ALA A 105 -13.90 6.16 -9.80
C ALA A 105 -13.33 7.11 -10.86
N VAL A 106 -12.23 6.75 -11.52
CA VAL A 106 -11.66 7.52 -12.66
C VAL A 106 -12.70 7.63 -13.77
N TRP A 107 -13.32 6.52 -14.16
CA TRP A 107 -14.38 6.50 -15.17
C TRP A 107 -15.59 7.34 -14.73
N PHE A 108 -16.05 7.18 -13.49
CA PHE A 108 -17.20 7.93 -12.99
C PHE A 108 -16.94 9.44 -12.96
N ALA A 109 -15.73 9.86 -12.58
CA ALA A 109 -15.35 11.27 -12.51
C ALA A 109 -15.04 11.89 -13.89
N GLY A 110 -14.46 11.12 -14.81
CA GLY A 110 -14.05 11.60 -16.14
C GLY A 110 -15.10 11.42 -17.23
N GLY A 111 -16.06 10.51 -17.06
CA GLY A 111 -17.04 10.13 -18.07
C GLY A 111 -16.45 9.27 -19.20
N GLY A 112 -17.23 9.12 -20.28
CA GLY A 112 -16.80 8.40 -21.48
C GLY A 112 -16.95 6.88 -21.41
N SER A 113 -16.15 6.17 -22.21
CA SER A 113 -16.25 4.72 -22.38
C SER A 113 -15.56 3.97 -21.25
N LEU A 114 -16.34 3.13 -20.54
CA LEU A 114 -15.84 2.29 -19.46
C LEU A 114 -14.71 1.35 -19.93
N PRO A 115 -14.85 0.56 -21.02
CA PRO A 115 -13.75 -0.28 -21.51
C PRO A 115 -12.48 0.51 -21.84
N GLN A 116 -12.61 1.68 -22.46
CA GLN A 116 -11.44 2.50 -22.82
C GLN A 116 -10.70 3.02 -21.58
N THR A 117 -11.44 3.41 -20.53
CA THR A 117 -10.86 3.87 -19.26
C THR A 117 -10.02 2.77 -18.62
N TYR A 118 -10.54 1.54 -18.59
CA TYR A 118 -9.82 0.39 -18.03
C TYR A 118 -8.62 -0.04 -18.88
N ILE A 119 -8.73 0.01 -20.20
CA ILE A 119 -7.60 -0.26 -21.10
C ILE A 119 -6.49 0.78 -20.89
N ALA A 120 -6.85 2.06 -20.77
CA ALA A 120 -5.90 3.14 -20.51
C ALA A 120 -5.24 3.05 -19.12
N ALA A 121 -5.90 2.41 -18.15
CA ALA A 121 -5.34 2.19 -16.82
C ALA A 121 -4.25 1.11 -16.76
N ILE A 122 -4.21 0.17 -17.72
CA ILE A 122 -3.29 -0.99 -17.70
C ILE A 122 -1.82 -0.59 -17.49
N PRO A 123 -1.23 0.38 -18.22
CA PRO A 123 0.17 0.75 -18.01
C PRO A 123 0.44 1.33 -16.62
N PHE A 124 -0.53 2.06 -16.08
CA PHE A 124 -0.44 2.63 -14.74
C PHE A 124 -0.52 1.51 -13.68
N ASP A 125 -1.51 0.63 -13.78
CA ASP A 125 -1.70 -0.42 -12.78
C ASP A 125 -0.68 -1.54 -12.87
N PHE A 126 -0.09 -1.76 -14.05
CA PHE A 126 1.05 -2.68 -14.18
C PHE A 126 2.26 -2.20 -13.37
N ARG A 127 2.57 -0.90 -13.38
CA ARG A 127 3.64 -0.33 -12.53
C ARG A 127 3.33 -0.46 -11.04
N LEU A 128 2.07 -0.27 -10.67
CA LEU A 128 1.60 -0.49 -9.29
C LEU A 128 1.76 -1.96 -8.88
N ALA A 129 1.39 -2.89 -9.75
CA ALA A 129 1.52 -4.32 -9.51
C ALA A 129 2.98 -4.74 -9.32
N VAL A 130 3.86 -4.30 -10.23
CA VAL A 130 5.31 -4.59 -10.18
C VAL A 130 5.92 -4.01 -8.92
N SER A 131 5.68 -2.73 -8.61
CA SER A 131 6.22 -2.11 -7.40
C SER A 131 5.70 -2.79 -6.12
N THR A 132 4.40 -3.12 -6.06
CA THR A 132 3.81 -3.85 -4.94
C THR A 132 4.52 -5.19 -4.72
N GLY A 133 4.71 -5.98 -5.79
CA GLY A 133 5.41 -7.25 -5.71
C GLY A 133 6.86 -7.11 -5.23
N LEU A 134 7.61 -6.16 -5.78
CA LEU A 134 9.00 -5.89 -5.40
C LEU A 134 9.12 -5.49 -3.93
N TYR A 135 8.28 -4.57 -3.46
CA TYR A 135 8.34 -4.10 -2.08
C TYR A 135 7.81 -5.14 -1.08
N VAL A 136 6.81 -5.95 -1.42
CA VAL A 136 6.40 -7.09 -0.57
C VAL A 136 7.54 -8.12 -0.46
N ALA A 137 8.25 -8.40 -1.55
CA ALA A 137 9.41 -9.30 -1.52
C ALA A 137 10.54 -8.72 -0.65
N LEU A 138 10.80 -7.42 -0.75
CA LEU A 138 11.77 -6.72 0.09
C LEU A 138 11.40 -6.78 1.58
N PHE A 139 10.14 -6.47 1.92
CA PHE A 139 9.65 -6.50 3.29
C PHE A 139 9.71 -7.91 3.87
N HIS A 140 9.30 -8.92 3.10
CA HIS A 140 9.35 -10.31 3.55
C HIS A 140 10.79 -10.80 3.77
N SER A 141 11.72 -10.44 2.89
CA SER A 141 13.14 -10.78 3.05
C SER A 141 13.73 -10.11 4.28
N SER A 142 13.39 -8.84 4.50
CA SER A 142 13.84 -8.06 5.68
C SER A 142 13.28 -8.64 6.99
N GLU A 143 12.00 -9.02 7.02
CA GLU A 143 11.36 -9.68 8.16
C GLU A 143 12.08 -11.00 8.50
N LYS A 144 12.35 -11.85 7.50
CA LYS A 144 13.07 -13.12 7.70
C LYS A 144 14.46 -12.93 8.27
N LEU A 145 15.23 -11.98 7.71
CA LEU A 145 16.56 -11.63 8.22
C LEU A 145 16.47 -11.17 9.68
N CYS A 146 15.56 -10.25 9.99
CA CYS A 146 15.38 -9.72 11.35
C CYS A 146 14.99 -10.81 12.35
N MET A 147 14.07 -11.71 11.98
CA MET A 147 13.65 -12.83 12.83
C MET A 147 14.79 -13.82 13.08
N SER A 148 15.64 -14.08 12.09
CA SER A 148 16.83 -14.93 12.25
C SER A 148 17.78 -14.40 13.32
N PHE A 149 17.97 -13.09 13.41
CA PHE A 149 18.81 -12.47 14.44
C PHE A 149 18.13 -12.34 15.81
N SER A 150 16.81 -12.13 15.85
CA SER A 150 16.12 -11.69 17.07
C SER A 150 15.67 -12.83 18.02
N ARG A 151 15.62 -14.10 17.59
CA ARG A 151 15.10 -15.25 18.37
C ARG A 151 13.77 -14.98 19.13
N SER A 152 12.90 -14.10 18.63
CA SER A 152 11.65 -13.71 19.29
C SER A 152 10.47 -13.82 18.33
N ASN A 153 9.37 -14.39 18.84
CA ASN A 153 8.13 -14.61 18.10
C ASN A 153 7.16 -13.41 18.16
N ILE A 154 7.50 -12.35 18.89
CA ILE A 154 6.68 -11.13 18.97
C ILE A 154 6.86 -10.33 17.69
N LYS A 155 5.75 -9.90 17.07
CA LYS A 155 5.77 -9.05 15.87
C LYS A 155 6.50 -7.73 16.12
N LEU A 156 7.09 -7.18 15.07
CA LEU A 156 8.07 -6.10 15.19
C LEU A 156 7.49 -4.83 15.82
N LEU A 157 6.27 -4.43 15.44
CA LEU A 157 5.65 -3.22 16.00
C LEU A 157 5.00 -3.47 17.36
N ASP A 158 4.58 -4.70 17.67
CA ASP A 158 3.99 -5.04 18.97
C ASP A 158 5.02 -5.01 20.11
N ARG A 159 6.32 -4.92 19.79
CA ARG A 159 7.40 -4.69 20.75
C ARG A 159 7.55 -3.22 21.15
N LEU A 160 6.84 -2.30 20.50
CA LEU A 160 6.94 -0.86 20.70
C LEU A 160 5.80 -0.27 21.53
N VAL A 161 4.70 -1.02 21.63
CA VAL A 161 3.48 -0.69 22.36
C VAL A 161 3.49 -1.47 23.67
#